data_AF-A0A235BVB9-F1
#
_entry.id   AF-A0A235BVB9-F1
#
_cell.length_a   1.000
_cell.length_b   1.000
_cell.length_c   1.000
_cell.angle_alpha   90.00
_cell.angle_beta   90.00
_cell.angle_gamma   90.00
#
_symmetry.space_group_name_H-M   'P 1'
#
loop_
_entity.id
_entity.type
_entity.pdbx_description
1 polymer ?
#
loop_
_entity_poly.entity_id
_entity_poly.type
_entity_poly.pdbx_seq_one_letter_code
_entity_poly.pdbx_strand_id
1 'polypeptide(L)'
;MKQSLLRWLSPLGTWFVHPMFTKPWDRADEFARFLDVRIVAEDVLHAETDRTAYFAKACSLPEHLFLDPNTGLRSKTFRGAKSPNYLFEDDLVSIADARPKWLTLVFDQSVARGKEKQQLCQKLSCLQSHGLSAVAYISHACFILVGRDAELVDRALAT
;
A
#
# COMPACT_ATOMS: atom_id res chain seq x y z
N MET A 1 9.67 -10.63 5.98
CA MET A 1 8.91 -9.43 6.38
C MET A 1 7.61 -9.29 5.62
N LYS A 2 7.60 -8.95 4.32
CA LYS A 2 6.36 -8.83 3.51
C LYS A 2 5.48 -10.10 3.59
N GLN A 3 6.05 -11.26 3.24
CA GLN A 3 5.37 -12.56 3.33
C GLN A 3 4.87 -12.86 4.75
N SER A 4 5.67 -12.56 5.77
CA SER A 4 5.32 -12.82 7.18
C SER A 4 4.10 -12.02 7.63
N LEU A 5 4.05 -10.73 7.29
CA LEU A 5 2.93 -9.85 7.61
C LEU A 5 1.67 -10.24 6.83
N LEU A 6 1.80 -10.57 5.54
CA LEU A 6 0.66 -11.05 4.74
C LEU A 6 0.11 -12.38 5.27
N ARG A 7 0.97 -13.31 5.67
CA ARG A 7 0.54 -14.57 6.31
C ARG A 7 -0.17 -14.32 7.64
N TRP A 8 0.33 -13.40 8.46
CA TRP A 8 -0.34 -13.05 9.71
C TRP A 8 -1.71 -12.40 9.47
N LEU A 9 -1.87 -11.60 8.41
CA LEU A 9 -3.15 -10.99 8.02
C LEU A 9 -4.05 -11.92 7.18
N SER A 10 -3.61 -13.13 6.83
CA SER A 10 -4.38 -14.06 6.01
C SER A 10 -5.72 -14.53 6.61
N PRO A 11 -5.91 -14.61 7.95
CA PRO A 11 -7.22 -14.93 8.53
C PRO A 11 -8.32 -13.92 8.21
N LEU A 12 -7.97 -12.70 7.77
CA LEU A 12 -8.94 -11.67 7.37
C LEU A 12 -9.53 -11.93 5.99
N GLY A 13 -8.81 -12.66 5.14
CA GLY A 13 -9.23 -12.97 3.77
C GLY A 13 -8.07 -13.05 2.80
N THR A 14 -8.40 -13.18 1.51
CA THR A 14 -7.43 -13.25 0.43
C THR A 14 -6.78 -11.90 0.18
N TRP A 15 -5.46 -11.92 -0.04
CA TRP A 15 -4.66 -10.75 -0.39
C TRP A 15 -4.14 -10.84 -1.83
N PHE A 16 -4.23 -9.74 -2.56
CA PHE A 16 -3.55 -9.53 -3.82
C PHE A 16 -2.42 -8.51 -3.65
N VAL A 17 -1.43 -8.54 -4.53
CA VAL A 17 -0.37 -7.54 -4.57
C VAL A 17 -0.43 -6.72 -5.85
N HIS A 18 -0.30 -5.42 -5.73
CA HIS A 18 0.01 -4.53 -6.84
C HIS A 18 1.44 -4.02 -6.67
N PRO A 19 2.43 -4.67 -7.31
CA PRO A 19 3.78 -4.12 -7.35
C PRO A 19 3.74 -2.81 -8.14
N MET A 20 4.49 -1.79 -7.69
CA MET A 20 4.67 -0.56 -8.47
C MET A 20 6.04 -0.58 -9.13
N PHE A 21 6.17 -1.45 -10.13
CA PHE A 21 7.42 -1.56 -10.89
C PHE A 21 7.70 -0.24 -11.62
N THR A 22 8.92 0.27 -11.49
CA THR A 22 9.37 1.48 -12.21
C THR A 22 10.28 1.16 -13.40
N LYS A 23 10.50 -0.13 -13.64
CA LYS A 23 11.21 -0.72 -14.77
C LYS A 23 10.60 -2.10 -15.05
N PRO A 24 10.74 -2.64 -16.27
CA PRO A 24 10.33 -4.00 -16.57
C PRO A 24 10.93 -5.00 -15.57
N TRP A 25 10.12 -5.96 -15.14
CA TRP A 25 10.51 -6.97 -14.17
C TRP A 25 10.00 -8.34 -14.62
N ASP A 26 10.91 -9.22 -15.03
CA ASP A 26 10.65 -10.53 -15.61
C ASP A 26 10.34 -11.61 -14.55
N ARG A 27 10.46 -11.29 -13.26
CA ARG A 27 10.27 -12.24 -12.14
C ARG A 27 9.05 -11.90 -11.30
N ALA A 28 7.99 -11.38 -11.93
CA ALA A 28 6.73 -11.05 -11.28
C ALA A 28 6.09 -12.31 -10.65
N ASP A 29 6.04 -13.41 -11.39
CA ASP A 29 5.51 -14.70 -10.90
C ASP A 29 6.28 -15.27 -9.70
N GLU A 30 7.61 -15.12 -9.69
CA GLU A 30 8.42 -15.54 -8.55
C GLU A 30 8.15 -14.70 -7.32
N PHE A 31 7.96 -13.39 -7.50
CA PHE A 31 7.60 -12.48 -6.42
C PHE A 31 6.21 -12.81 -5.85
N ALA A 32 5.23 -13.07 -6.72
CA ALA A 32 3.88 -13.50 -6.34
C ALA A 32 3.91 -14.80 -5.53
N ARG A 33 4.62 -15.83 -6.03
CA ARG A 33 4.80 -17.11 -5.33
C ARG A 33 5.53 -16.98 -4.00
N PHE A 34 6.55 -16.12 -3.95
CA PHE A 34 7.25 -15.85 -2.70
C PHE A 34 6.32 -15.22 -1.66
N LEU A 35 5.42 -14.33 -2.06
CA LEU A 35 4.46 -13.71 -1.15
C LEU A 35 3.22 -14.57 -0.88
N ASP A 36 2.99 -15.62 -1.66
CA ASP A 36 1.78 -16.46 -1.65
C ASP A 36 0.50 -15.65 -1.92
N VAL A 37 0.56 -14.79 -2.94
CA VAL A 37 -0.52 -13.88 -3.35
C VAL A 37 -0.61 -13.82 -4.87
N ARG A 38 -1.68 -13.23 -5.40
CA ARG A 38 -1.86 -12.97 -6.84
C ARG A 38 -1.50 -11.53 -7.18
N ILE A 39 -0.92 -11.32 -8.36
CA ILE A 39 -0.61 -9.97 -8.86
C ILE A 39 -1.86 -9.35 -9.50
N VAL A 40 -2.13 -8.08 -9.18
CA VAL A 40 -3.22 -7.29 -9.78
C VAL A 40 -2.82 -6.81 -11.18
N ALA A 41 -1.59 -6.31 -11.31
CA ALA A 41 -1.05 -5.75 -12.54
C ALA A 41 0.49 -5.78 -12.52
N GLU A 42 1.08 -5.96 -13.70
CA GLU A 42 2.54 -5.93 -13.92
C GLU A 42 2.97 -4.67 -14.69
N ASP A 43 2.02 -3.76 -14.91
CA ASP A 43 2.22 -2.51 -15.62
C ASP A 43 3.34 -1.66 -14.97
N VAL A 44 4.24 -1.12 -15.79
CA VAL A 44 5.34 -0.27 -15.33
C VAL A 44 4.86 1.17 -15.15
N LEU A 45 5.13 1.74 -13.98
CA LEU A 45 4.79 3.10 -13.65
C LEU A 45 5.92 4.06 -14.06
N HIS A 46 5.61 4.96 -14.99
CA HIS A 46 6.50 6.02 -15.45
C HIS A 46 6.05 7.39 -14.91
N ALA A 47 6.88 8.42 -15.10
CA ALA A 47 6.57 9.77 -14.66
C ALA A 47 5.33 10.36 -15.37
N GLU A 48 5.13 10.02 -16.64
CA GLU A 48 4.01 10.49 -17.47
C GLU A 48 2.78 9.57 -17.43
N THR A 49 2.83 8.49 -16.64
CA THR A 49 1.71 7.56 -16.54
C THR A 49 0.52 8.23 -15.85
N ASP A 50 -0.65 8.15 -16.48
CA ASP A 50 -1.91 8.47 -15.80
C ASP A 50 -2.12 7.48 -14.64
N ARG A 51 -1.93 7.99 -13.42
CA ARG A 51 -2.02 7.19 -12.20
C ARG A 51 -3.45 6.73 -11.91
N THR A 52 -4.45 7.47 -12.38
CA THR A 52 -5.87 7.08 -12.22
C THR A 52 -6.13 5.82 -13.03
N ALA A 53 -5.69 5.81 -14.30
CA ALA A 53 -5.78 4.63 -15.15
C ALA A 53 -4.92 3.47 -14.62
N TYR A 54 -3.71 3.77 -14.13
CA TYR A 54 -2.79 2.79 -13.55
C TYR A 54 -3.42 2.02 -12.39
N PHE A 55 -4.05 2.73 -11.44
CA PHE A 55 -4.66 2.11 -10.26
C PHE A 55 -6.10 1.63 -10.47
N ALA A 56 -6.67 1.74 -11.67
CA ALA A 56 -8.06 1.35 -11.92
C ALA A 56 -8.35 -0.11 -11.55
N LYS A 57 -7.44 -1.05 -11.87
CA LYS A 57 -7.56 -2.47 -11.48
C LYS A 57 -7.50 -2.65 -9.96
N ALA A 58 -6.61 -1.92 -9.29
CA ALA A 58 -6.53 -1.91 -7.83
C ALA A 58 -7.83 -1.40 -7.21
N CYS A 59 -8.47 -0.39 -7.78
CA CYS A 59 -9.73 0.18 -7.30
C CYS A 59 -10.93 -0.77 -7.47
N SER A 60 -10.94 -1.62 -8.50
CA SER A 60 -12.07 -2.54 -8.76
C SER A 60 -11.96 -3.89 -8.03
N LEU A 61 -10.86 -4.14 -7.32
CA LEU A 61 -10.59 -5.46 -6.72
C LEU A 61 -11.49 -5.75 -5.50
N PRO A 62 -12.27 -6.83 -5.51
CA PRO A 62 -13.16 -7.22 -4.40
C PRO A 62 -12.47 -8.04 -3.30
N GLU A 63 -11.20 -7.76 -2.97
CA GLU A 63 -10.43 -8.45 -1.93
C GLU A 63 -9.42 -7.49 -1.28
N HIS A 64 -8.63 -7.96 -0.29
CA HIS A 64 -7.57 -7.16 0.33
C HIS A 64 -6.41 -6.92 -0.65
N LEU A 65 -5.77 -5.75 -0.51
CA LEU A 65 -4.74 -5.29 -1.44
C LEU A 65 -3.45 -4.95 -0.71
N PHE A 66 -2.33 -5.42 -1.22
CA PHE A 66 -1.00 -5.02 -0.83
C PHE A 66 -0.38 -4.17 -1.94
N LEU A 67 -0.12 -2.90 -1.66
CA LEU A 67 0.62 -2.00 -2.54
C LEU A 67 2.11 -2.07 -2.19
N ASP A 68 2.94 -2.37 -3.18
CA ASP A 68 4.38 -2.46 -3.02
C ASP A 68 5.10 -1.37 -3.82
N PRO A 69 5.11 -0.11 -3.33
CA PRO A 69 5.87 0.96 -3.95
C PRO A 69 7.37 0.70 -3.91
N ASN A 70 8.08 1.16 -4.93
CA ASN A 70 9.54 1.06 -4.98
C ASN A 70 10.25 1.88 -3.88
N THR A 71 9.56 2.77 -3.16
CA THR A 71 10.17 3.50 -2.02
C THR A 71 9.22 3.67 -0.84
N GLY A 72 7.94 3.97 -1.04
CA GLY A 72 6.99 4.07 0.08
C GLY A 72 5.89 5.07 -0.16
N LEU A 73 5.18 5.40 0.93
CA LEU A 73 4.09 6.38 0.92
C LEU A 73 4.62 7.80 1.07
N ARG A 74 4.07 8.75 0.31
CA ARG A 74 4.43 10.17 0.40
C ARG A 74 3.21 11.07 0.35
N SER A 75 3.05 11.94 1.35
CA SER A 75 1.91 12.87 1.42
C SER A 75 1.96 14.01 0.41
N LYS A 76 3.15 14.39 -0.08
CA LYS A 76 3.31 15.57 -0.95
C LYS A 76 4.19 15.28 -2.17
N THR A 77 3.76 15.80 -3.31
CA THR A 77 4.58 15.89 -4.53
C THR A 77 5.82 16.75 -4.31
N PHE A 78 6.88 16.48 -5.08
CA PHE A 78 8.06 17.33 -5.10
C PHE A 78 8.10 18.12 -6.40
N ARG A 79 8.21 19.46 -6.32
CA ARG A 79 8.19 20.36 -7.49
C ARG A 79 6.97 20.14 -8.41
N GLY A 80 5.82 19.81 -7.83
CA GLY A 80 4.57 19.56 -8.57
C GLY A 80 4.49 18.21 -9.27
N ALA A 81 5.53 17.37 -9.22
CA ALA A 81 5.56 16.07 -9.90
C ALA A 81 5.42 14.89 -8.92
N LYS A 82 4.68 13.88 -9.34
CA LYS A 82 4.60 12.57 -8.67
C LYS A 82 5.68 11.64 -9.24
N SER A 83 6.71 11.34 -8.44
CA SER A 83 7.73 10.35 -8.83
C SER A 83 7.14 8.94 -8.85
N PRO A 84 7.43 8.11 -9.87
CA PRO A 84 6.91 6.75 -9.97
C PRO A 84 7.38 5.82 -8.83
N ASN A 85 8.44 6.20 -8.10
CA ASN A 85 8.95 5.42 -6.97
C ASN A 85 8.04 5.45 -5.72
N TYR A 86 7.11 6.40 -5.66
CA TYR A 86 6.26 6.60 -4.47
C TYR A 86 4.79 6.32 -4.79
N LEU A 87 4.11 5.77 -3.79
CA LEU A 87 2.66 5.88 -3.68
C LEU A 87 2.36 7.24 -3.05
N PHE A 88 1.46 8.02 -3.65
CA PHE A 88 1.02 9.27 -3.05
C PHE A 88 -0.26 9.07 -2.25
N GLU A 89 -0.43 9.91 -1.24
CA GLU A 89 -1.56 9.83 -0.33
C GLU A 89 -2.92 9.93 -1.02
N ASP A 90 -3.06 10.81 -2.00
CA ASP A 90 -4.28 10.96 -2.79
C ASP A 90 -4.58 9.72 -3.64
N ASP A 91 -3.55 9.03 -4.16
CA ASP A 91 -3.73 7.73 -4.81
C ASP A 91 -4.27 6.69 -3.81
N LEU A 92 -3.68 6.62 -2.61
CA LEU A 92 -4.08 5.67 -1.57
C LEU A 92 -5.51 5.95 -1.07
N VAL A 93 -5.87 7.21 -0.88
CA VAL A 93 -7.22 7.63 -0.52
C VAL A 93 -8.20 7.22 -1.61
N SER A 94 -7.90 7.49 -2.88
CA SER A 94 -8.75 7.10 -4.01
C SER A 94 -8.97 5.58 -4.07
N ILE A 95 -7.91 4.79 -3.84
CA ILE A 95 -8.00 3.32 -3.80
C ILE A 95 -8.86 2.85 -2.63
N ALA A 96 -8.69 3.44 -1.44
CA ALA A 96 -9.47 3.08 -0.25
C ALA A 96 -10.95 3.48 -0.39
N ASP A 97 -11.23 4.62 -1.04
CA ASP A 97 -12.58 5.08 -1.35
C ASP A 97 -13.32 4.16 -2.32
N ALA A 98 -12.62 3.67 -3.34
CA ALA A 98 -13.20 2.70 -4.27
C ALA A 98 -13.48 1.34 -3.61
N ARG A 99 -12.81 1.02 -2.49
CA ARG A 99 -12.83 -0.29 -1.84
C ARG A 99 -13.17 -0.20 -0.34
N PRO A 100 -14.34 0.35 0.05
CA PRO A 100 -14.61 0.69 1.44
C PRO A 100 -14.72 -0.53 2.37
N LYS A 101 -15.02 -1.72 1.81
CA LYS A 101 -15.16 -2.98 2.54
C LYS A 101 -13.85 -3.76 2.68
N TRP A 102 -12.74 -3.27 2.11
CA TRP A 102 -11.49 -4.01 2.02
C TRP A 102 -10.32 -3.19 2.54
N LEU A 103 -9.36 -3.91 3.13
CA LEU A 103 -8.12 -3.31 3.59
C LEU A 103 -7.13 -3.08 2.44
N THR A 104 -6.29 -2.07 2.61
CA THR A 104 -5.10 -1.83 1.79
C THR A 104 -3.87 -1.73 2.69
N LEU A 105 -2.89 -2.60 2.45
CA LEU A 105 -1.58 -2.60 3.11
C LEU A 105 -0.57 -1.95 2.17
N VAL A 106 0.31 -1.10 2.70
CA VAL A 106 1.34 -0.40 1.92
C VAL A 106 2.70 -0.70 2.52
N PHE A 107 3.65 -1.10 1.68
CA PHE A 107 5.06 -1.19 2.06
C PHE A 107 5.71 0.20 2.07
N ASP A 108 6.46 0.52 3.12
CA ASP A 108 7.06 1.84 3.27
C ASP A 108 8.52 1.76 3.77
N GLN A 109 9.45 1.82 2.82
CA GLN A 109 10.88 1.90 3.10
C GLN A 109 11.40 3.35 3.10
N SER A 110 10.51 4.34 2.97
CA SER A 110 10.88 5.76 2.96
C SER A 110 11.10 6.31 4.38
N VAL A 111 10.81 5.50 5.40
CA VAL A 111 10.88 5.89 6.79
C VAL A 111 12.33 5.87 7.28
N ALA A 112 12.81 7.00 7.76
CA ALA A 112 14.19 7.12 8.22
C ALA A 112 14.41 6.38 9.55
N ARG A 113 15.52 5.64 9.64
CA ARG A 113 15.90 4.92 10.86
C ARG A 113 16.00 5.86 12.06
N GLY A 114 15.41 5.48 13.18
CA GLY A 114 15.34 6.29 14.40
C GLY A 114 14.27 7.39 14.39
N LYS A 115 13.51 7.53 13.29
CA LYS A 115 12.39 8.48 13.17
C LYS A 115 11.06 7.79 12.85
N GLU A 116 11.00 6.47 13.04
CA GLU A 116 9.89 5.62 12.60
C GLU A 116 8.58 6.09 13.20
N LYS A 117 8.52 6.18 14.53
CA LYS A 117 7.33 6.62 15.25
C LYS A 117 6.86 8.01 14.80
N GLN A 118 7.78 8.98 14.73
CA GLN A 118 7.43 10.35 14.36
C GLN A 118 6.89 10.44 12.93
N GLN A 119 7.59 9.84 11.95
CA GLN A 119 7.20 9.92 10.54
C GLN A 119 5.93 9.12 10.26
N LEU A 120 5.75 7.95 10.89
CA LEU A 120 4.53 7.18 10.74
C LEU A 120 3.35 7.90 11.40
N CYS A 121 3.51 8.48 12.59
CA CYS A 121 2.45 9.30 13.19
C CYS A 121 2.01 10.42 12.24
N GLN A 122 2.95 11.12 11.59
CA GLN A 122 2.61 12.15 10.60
C GLN A 122 1.81 11.59 9.41
N LYS A 123 2.24 10.47 8.84
CA LYS A 123 1.54 9.81 7.72
C LYS A 123 0.13 9.35 8.14
N LEU A 124 0.02 8.71 9.31
CA LEU A 124 -1.27 8.25 9.86
C LEU A 124 -2.22 9.42 10.12
N SER A 125 -1.76 10.51 10.73
CA SER A 125 -2.59 11.70 10.95
C SER A 125 -3.09 12.32 9.65
N CYS A 126 -2.27 12.30 8.59
CA CYS A 126 -2.68 12.78 7.28
C CYS A 126 -3.80 11.90 6.69
N LEU A 127 -3.63 10.58 6.71
CA LEU A 127 -4.65 9.62 6.27
C LEU A 127 -5.96 9.73 7.07
N GLN A 128 -5.85 9.93 8.39
CA GLN A 128 -7.00 10.16 9.27
C GLN A 128 -7.73 11.46 8.94
N SER A 129 -7.03 12.53 8.53
CA SER A 129 -7.68 13.76 8.08
C SER A 129 -8.50 13.58 6.79
N HIS A 130 -8.22 12.52 6.03
CA HIS A 130 -9.03 12.06 4.90
C HIS A 130 -10.14 11.07 5.27
N GLY A 131 -10.33 10.80 6.57
CA GLY A 131 -11.34 9.89 7.10
C GLY A 131 -10.99 8.40 6.94
N LEU A 132 -9.71 8.07 6.76
CA LEU A 132 -9.26 6.67 6.75
C LEU A 132 -8.90 6.21 8.16
N SER A 133 -9.32 5.00 8.51
CA SER A 133 -8.77 4.28 9.64
C SER A 133 -7.43 3.70 9.22
N ALA A 134 -6.37 4.01 9.97
CA ALA A 134 -5.01 3.67 9.59
C ALA A 134 -4.15 3.30 10.79
N VAL A 135 -3.34 2.26 10.62
CA VAL A 135 -2.37 1.77 11.61
C VAL A 135 -1.04 1.48 10.93
N ALA A 136 0.06 1.47 11.69
CA ALA A 136 1.38 1.18 11.14
C ALA A 136 2.07 0.05 11.91
N TYR A 137 2.73 -0.83 11.16
CA TYR A 137 3.57 -1.90 11.69
C TYR A 137 5.04 -1.52 11.50
N ILE A 138 5.76 -1.40 12.61
CA ILE A 138 7.19 -1.08 12.63
C ILE A 138 7.98 -2.36 12.78
N SER A 139 8.84 -2.64 11.82
CA SER A 139 9.78 -3.76 11.86
C SER A 139 11.12 -3.32 11.27
N HIS A 140 11.89 -4.22 10.65
CA HIS A 140 13.01 -3.85 9.79
C HIS A 140 12.59 -2.98 8.59
N ALA A 141 11.32 -3.06 8.19
CA ALA A 141 10.68 -2.13 7.27
C ALA A 141 9.31 -1.73 7.83
N CYS A 142 8.79 -0.58 7.40
CA CYS A 142 7.51 -0.09 7.87
C CYS A 142 6.39 -0.50 6.92
N PHE A 143 5.21 -0.71 7.49
CA PHE A 143 3.99 -0.96 6.73
C PHE A 143 2.87 -0.08 7.27
N ILE A 144 1.98 0.35 6.39
CA ILE A 144 0.80 1.12 6.74
C ILE A 144 -0.42 0.35 6.26
N LEU A 145 -1.31 0.00 7.18
CA LEU A 145 -2.57 -0.66 6.89
C LEU A 145 -3.68 0.38 6.98
N VAL A 146 -4.51 0.49 5.94
CA VAL A 146 -5.62 1.44 5.87
C VAL A 146 -6.91 0.76 5.46
N GLY A 147 -8.04 1.34 5.88
CA GLY A 147 -9.38 0.97 5.45
C GLY A 147 -10.38 2.10 5.75
N ARG A 148 -11.54 2.06 5.08
CA ARG A 148 -12.68 2.91 5.44
C ARG A 148 -13.48 2.33 6.60
N ASP A 149 -13.52 1.02 6.72
CA ASP A 149 -14.13 0.30 7.84
C ASP A 149 -13.14 0.24 9.02
N ALA A 150 -13.42 0.99 10.09
CA ALA A 150 -12.60 1.02 11.30
C ALA A 150 -12.61 -0.33 12.04
N GLU A 151 -13.75 -1.03 12.09
CA GLU A 151 -13.85 -2.32 12.75
C GLU A 151 -12.98 -3.36 12.06
N LEU A 152 -12.90 -3.30 10.72
CA LEU A 152 -12.02 -4.17 9.96
C LEU A 152 -10.53 -3.89 10.21
N VAL A 153 -10.15 -2.62 10.41
CA VAL A 153 -8.78 -2.26 10.79
C VAL A 153 -8.47 -2.74 12.22
N ASP A 154 -9.40 -2.60 13.16
CA ASP A 154 -9.23 -3.07 14.54
C ASP A 154 -9.12 -4.60 14.62
N ARG A 155 -9.91 -5.33 13.83
CA ARG A 155 -9.79 -6.78 13.69
C ARG A 155 -8.42 -7.21 13.19
N ALA A 156 -7.83 -6.45 12.27
CA ALA A 156 -6.48 -6.72 11.77
C ALA A 156 -5.39 -6.52 12.83
N LEU A 157 -5.60 -5.63 13.80
CA LEU A 157 -4.71 -5.48 14.95
C LEU A 157 -4.83 -6.62 15.96
N ALA A 158 -6.00 -7.28 16.02
CA ALA A 158 -6.30 -8.34 16.97
C ALA A 158 -6.00 -9.76 16.46
N THR A 159 -5.51 -9.89 15.21
CA THR A 159 -5.11 -11.17 14.61
C THR A 159 -3.80 -11.67 15.20
#